data_AF-A0AAP1VCC2-F1
#
_entry.id   AF-A0AAP1VCC2-F1
#
_cell.length_a   1.000
_cell.length_b   1.000
_cell.length_c   1.000
_cell.angle_alpha   90.00
_cell.angle_beta   90.00
_cell.angle_gamma   90.00
#
_symmetry.space_group_name_H-M   'P 1'
#
loop_
_entity.id
_entity.type
_entity.pdbx_description
1 polymer ?
#
loop_
_entity_poly.entity_id
_entity_poly.type
_entity_poly.pdbx_seq_one_letter_code
_entity_poly.pdbx_strand_id
1 'polypeptide(L)'
;MNKIRRVGAAAIHVAGAVSGLTLMWHAVRFCRGEVGAPIVDQVRAMIERGAPDWPIAPSLRGLIVIDWVSQLYYYLLGVVAWISLGALALLISQAVSRIVLVGFKQFLDEEKAAREEDARIAKIEAARARRRELRRKLTEPKSSIGSAILIGTLIGFFFLFLAR
;
A
#
# COMPACT_ATOMS: atom_id res chain seq x y z
N MET A 1 -15.58 -28.82 -19.10
CA MET A 1 -15.34 -28.16 -17.79
C MET A 1 -16.40 -28.63 -16.80
N ASN A 2 -16.01 -29.34 -15.73
CA ASN A 2 -16.95 -29.99 -14.81
C ASN A 2 -17.72 -28.99 -13.94
N LYS A 3 -19.03 -29.24 -13.74
CA LYS A 3 -19.96 -28.40 -12.95
C LYS A 3 -19.43 -28.15 -11.52
N ILE A 4 -18.79 -29.16 -10.92
CA ILE A 4 -18.18 -29.11 -9.59
C ILE A 4 -17.07 -28.05 -9.49
N ARG A 5 -16.21 -27.92 -10.51
CA ARG A 5 -15.11 -26.95 -10.50
C ARG A 5 -15.61 -25.51 -10.57
N ARG A 6 -16.68 -25.27 -11.34
CA ARG A 6 -17.33 -23.95 -11.40
C ARG A 6 -17.97 -23.56 -10.06
N VAL A 7 -18.67 -24.50 -9.42
CA VAL A 7 -19.28 -24.26 -8.10
C VAL A 7 -18.21 -23.98 -7.04
N GLY A 8 -17.15 -24.78 -6.99
CA GLY A 8 -16.05 -24.58 -6.03
C GLY A 8 -15.36 -23.22 -6.20
N ALA A 9 -15.09 -22.81 -7.44
CA ALA A 9 -14.50 -21.51 -7.70
C ALA A 9 -15.40 -20.32 -7.37
N ALA A 10 -16.70 -20.44 -7.67
CA ALA A 10 -17.69 -19.43 -7.30
C ALA A 10 -17.79 -19.29 -5.77
N ALA A 11 -17.79 -20.41 -5.04
CA ALA A 11 -17.80 -20.41 -3.59
C ALA A 11 -16.57 -19.70 -2.99
N ILE A 12 -15.38 -19.97 -3.53
CA ILE A 12 -14.13 -19.30 -3.11
C ILE A 12 -14.19 -17.80 -3.39
N HIS A 13 -14.73 -17.41 -4.55
CA HIS A 13 -14.84 -16.01 -4.92
C HIS A 13 -15.82 -15.24 -4.01
N VAL A 14 -16.93 -15.88 -3.63
CA VAL A 14 -17.91 -15.33 -2.69
C VAL A 14 -17.31 -15.27 -1.27
N ALA A 15 -16.67 -16.34 -0.81
CA ALA A 15 -16.00 -16.36 0.49
C ALA A 15 -14.91 -15.29 0.58
N GLY A 16 -14.13 -15.10 -0.48
CA GLY A 16 -13.15 -14.03 -0.61
C GLY A 16 -13.75 -12.64 -0.53
N ALA A 17 -14.86 -12.40 -1.24
CA ALA A 17 -15.58 -11.14 -1.20
C ALA A 17 -16.11 -10.82 0.21
N VAL A 18 -16.72 -11.80 0.87
CA VAL A 18 -17.21 -11.66 2.25
C VAL A 18 -16.05 -11.40 3.22
N SER A 19 -14.94 -12.12 3.07
CA SER A 19 -13.74 -11.93 3.91
C SER A 19 -13.14 -10.53 3.72
N GLY A 20 -12.98 -10.08 2.48
CA GLY A 20 -12.50 -8.73 2.16
C GLY A 20 -13.40 -7.64 2.73
N LEU A 21 -14.73 -7.79 2.58
CA LEU A 21 -15.71 -6.86 3.14
C LEU A 21 -15.62 -6.81 4.68
N THR A 22 -15.46 -7.96 5.32
CA THR A 22 -15.32 -8.06 6.78
C THR A 22 -14.05 -7.35 7.26
N LEU A 23 -12.93 -7.52 6.56
CA LEU A 23 -11.67 -6.82 6.87
C LEU A 23 -11.79 -5.30 6.66
N MET A 24 -12.52 -4.85 5.63
CA MET A 24 -12.82 -3.43 5.44
C MET A 24 -13.75 -2.89 6.53
N TRP A 25 -14.71 -3.68 7.01
CA TRP A 25 -15.55 -3.33 8.15
C TRP A 25 -14.73 -3.14 9.43
N HIS A 26 -13.68 -3.93 9.63
CA HIS A 26 -12.75 -3.71 10.74
C HIS A 26 -12.04 -2.34 10.70
N ALA A 27 -11.87 -1.72 9.53
CA ALA A 27 -11.38 -0.33 9.45
C ALA A 27 -12.34 0.65 10.11
N VAL A 28 -13.66 0.47 9.93
CA VAL A 28 -14.68 1.30 10.58
C VAL A 28 -14.67 1.08 12.09
N ARG A 29 -14.57 -0.18 12.53
CA ARG A 29 -14.48 -0.51 13.96
C ARG A 29 -13.21 0.04 14.61
N PHE A 30 -12.11 0.07 13.87
CA PHE A 30 -10.88 0.73 14.28
C PHE A 30 -11.06 2.24 14.46
N CYS A 31 -11.72 2.93 13.53
CA CYS A 31 -12.04 4.35 13.70
C CYS A 31 -12.95 4.63 14.90
N ARG A 32 -13.81 3.68 15.28
CA ARG A 32 -14.65 3.74 16.49
C ARG A 32 -13.89 3.42 17.78
N GLY A 33 -12.63 3.00 17.69
CA GLY A 33 -11.82 2.58 18.83
C GLY A 33 -12.19 1.22 19.40
N GLU A 34 -13.01 0.42 18.70
CA GLU A 34 -13.44 -0.91 19.15
C GLU A 34 -12.37 -2.00 18.94
N VAL A 35 -11.44 -1.75 18.02
CA VAL A 35 -10.40 -2.69 17.60
C VAL A 35 -9.10 -1.89 17.38
N GLY A 36 -7.95 -2.47 17.74
CA GLY A 36 -6.63 -1.89 17.48
C GLY A 36 -6.16 -2.07 16.02
N ALA A 37 -5.02 -1.46 15.67
CA ALA A 37 -4.40 -1.61 14.36
C ALA A 37 -3.40 -2.78 14.38
N PRO A 38 -3.67 -3.90 13.69
CA PRO A 38 -2.96 -5.17 13.89
C PRO A 38 -1.45 -5.11 13.64
N ILE A 39 -0.99 -4.28 12.71
CA ILE A 39 0.45 -4.10 12.41
C ILE A 39 1.03 -2.93 13.20
N VAL A 40 0.28 -1.84 13.33
CA VAL A 40 0.74 -0.62 14.00
C VAL A 40 0.92 -0.85 15.49
N ASP A 41 0.04 -1.64 16.12
CA ASP A 41 0.13 -1.98 17.54
C ASP A 41 1.31 -2.93 17.82
N GLN A 42 1.62 -3.84 16.90
CA GLN A 42 2.80 -4.71 17.02
C GLN A 42 4.09 -3.90 16.91
N VAL A 43 4.17 -2.96 15.96
CA VAL A 43 5.32 -2.07 15.81
C VAL A 43 5.46 -1.15 17.02
N ARG A 44 4.36 -0.57 17.52
CA ARG A 44 4.34 0.23 18.75
C ARG A 44 4.84 -0.58 19.95
N ALA A 45 4.31 -1.78 20.14
CA ALA A 45 4.73 -2.66 21.24
C ALA A 45 6.20 -3.09 21.13
N MET A 46 6.74 -3.28 19.93
CA MET A 46 8.17 -3.54 19.72
C MET A 46 9.05 -2.34 20.04
N ILE A 47 8.62 -1.13 19.68
CA ILE A 47 9.33 0.12 20.01
C ILE A 47 9.33 0.36 21.53
N GLU A 48 8.19 0.14 22.18
CA GLU A 48 8.01 0.31 23.63
C GLU A 48 8.80 -0.72 24.44
N ARG A 49 8.94 -1.95 23.93
CA ARG A 49 9.75 -3.02 24.56
C ARG A 49 11.26 -2.83 24.40
N GLY A 50 11.70 -1.77 23.72
CA GLY A 50 13.12 -1.45 23.60
C GLY A 50 13.90 -2.50 22.81
N ALA A 51 13.53 -2.74 21.55
CA ALA A 51 14.34 -3.55 20.64
C ALA A 51 15.81 -3.02 20.64
N PRO A 52 16.80 -3.86 20.97
CA PRO A 52 18.20 -3.46 20.96
C PRO A 52 18.65 -3.31 19.51
N ASP A 53 19.33 -2.19 19.21
CA ASP A 53 20.13 -1.94 18.00
C ASP A 53 19.41 -1.73 16.64
N TRP A 54 18.19 -1.18 16.61
CA TRP A 54 17.78 -0.44 15.41
C TRP A 54 18.10 1.05 15.59
N PRO A 55 18.79 1.71 14.65
CA PRO A 55 19.01 3.16 14.69
C PRO A 55 17.71 3.87 14.32
N ILE A 56 16.69 3.71 15.16
CA ILE A 56 15.51 4.56 15.13
C ILE A 56 16.01 5.92 15.60
N ALA A 57 16.20 6.83 14.64
CA ALA A 57 16.66 8.18 14.91
C ALA A 57 15.88 8.79 16.09
N PRO A 58 16.54 9.50 17.02
CA PRO A 58 15.90 10.14 18.18
C PRO A 58 14.69 11.03 17.80
N SER A 59 14.62 11.46 16.53
CA SER A 59 13.51 12.20 15.94
C SER A 59 12.17 11.45 15.94
N LEU A 60 12.16 10.12 15.88
CA LEU A 60 10.91 9.33 15.98
C LEU A 60 10.39 9.25 17.41
N ARG A 61 11.27 9.33 18.43
CA ARG A 61 10.84 9.51 19.83
C ARG A 61 10.31 10.92 20.08
N GLY A 62 10.89 11.93 19.43
CA GLY A 62 10.41 13.32 19.48
C GLY A 62 9.08 13.56 18.75
N LEU A 63 8.78 12.79 17.69
CA LEU A 63 7.51 12.90 16.95
C LEU A 63 6.29 12.43 17.79
N ILE A 64 6.53 11.60 18.81
CA ILE A 64 5.51 11.15 19.77
C ILE A 64 5.06 12.29 20.70
N VAL A 65 5.86 13.36 20.84
CA VAL A 65 5.57 14.48 21.75
C VAL A 65 4.47 15.40 21.21
N ILE A 66 4.16 15.35 19.91
CA ILE A 66 3.00 16.06 19.34
C ILE A 66 1.81 15.08 19.33
N ASP A 67 1.14 14.99 20.48
CA ASP A 67 0.09 14.02 20.79
C ASP A 67 -0.96 13.90 19.67
N TRP A 68 -1.43 15.03 19.12
CA TRP A 68 -2.42 15.02 18.04
C TRP A 68 -1.89 14.55 16.68
N VAL A 69 -0.60 14.80 16.36
CA VAL A 69 0.01 14.36 15.09
C VAL A 69 0.25 12.85 15.14
N SER A 70 0.78 12.35 16.26
CA SER A 70 1.02 10.92 16.44
C SER A 70 -0.30 10.13 16.43
N GLN A 71 -1.36 10.67 17.04
CA GLN A 71 -2.73 10.15 16.98
C GLN A 71 -3.27 10.12 15.54
N LEU A 72 -3.10 11.20 14.77
CA LEU A 72 -3.54 11.28 13.37
C LEU A 72 -2.82 10.24 12.49
N TYR A 73 -1.49 10.11 12.62
CA TYR A 73 -0.73 9.10 11.91
C TYR A 73 -1.13 7.68 12.29
N TYR A 74 -1.44 7.43 13.56
CA TYR A 74 -1.94 6.13 14.02
C TYR A 74 -3.25 5.76 13.31
N TYR A 75 -4.22 6.68 13.24
CA TYR A 75 -5.48 6.42 12.56
C TYR A 75 -5.30 6.25 11.04
N LEU A 76 -4.49 7.07 10.40
CA LEU A 76 -4.19 6.93 8.98
C LEU A 76 -3.55 5.57 8.67
N LEU A 77 -2.52 5.18 9.43
CA LEU A 77 -1.83 3.91 9.23
C LEU A 77 -2.74 2.71 9.54
N GLY A 78 -3.57 2.78 10.58
CA GLY A 78 -4.51 1.72 10.91
C GLY A 78 -5.58 1.52 9.84
N VAL A 79 -6.15 2.60 9.29
CA VAL A 79 -7.10 2.54 8.18
C VAL A 79 -6.45 1.96 6.92
N VAL A 80 -5.25 2.44 6.57
CA VAL A 80 -4.49 1.91 5.42
C VAL A 80 -4.18 0.43 5.60
N ALA A 81 -3.80 0.00 6.81
CA ALA A 81 -3.52 -1.41 7.11
C ALA A 81 -4.76 -2.29 6.87
N TRP A 82 -5.92 -1.92 7.44
CA TRP A 82 -7.16 -2.69 7.29
C TRP A 82 -7.66 -2.75 5.83
N ILE A 83 -7.59 -1.63 5.11
CA ILE A 83 -7.93 -1.59 3.68
C ILE A 83 -6.98 -2.49 2.88
N SER A 84 -5.69 -2.41 3.15
CA SER A 84 -4.68 -3.22 2.46
C SER A 84 -4.89 -4.71 2.73
N LEU A 85 -5.19 -5.10 3.97
CA LEU A 85 -5.54 -6.47 4.34
C LEU A 85 -6.78 -6.97 3.60
N GLY A 86 -7.83 -6.15 3.51
CA GLY A 86 -9.04 -6.47 2.75
C GLY A 86 -8.76 -6.66 1.26
N ALA A 87 -7.98 -5.77 0.66
CA ALA A 87 -7.56 -5.88 -0.73
C ALA A 87 -6.73 -7.14 -0.99
N LEU A 88 -5.81 -7.48 -0.08
CA LEU A 88 -4.96 -8.66 -0.19
C LEU A 88 -5.77 -9.95 -0.12
N ALA A 89 -6.77 -10.02 0.77
CA ALA A 89 -7.71 -11.14 0.85
C ALA A 89 -8.50 -11.31 -0.45
N LEU A 90 -8.95 -10.22 -1.07
CA LEU A 90 -9.65 -10.25 -2.37
C LEU A 90 -8.73 -10.78 -3.47
N LEU A 91 -7.50 -10.25 -3.58
CA LEU A 91 -6.53 -10.70 -4.58
C LEU A 91 -6.18 -12.18 -4.45
N ILE A 92 -5.93 -12.65 -3.21
CA ILE A 92 -5.68 -14.07 -2.94
C ILE A 92 -6.89 -14.91 -3.37
N SER A 93 -8.10 -14.50 -2.99
CA SER A 93 -9.31 -15.26 -3.32
C SER A 93 -9.55 -15.36 -4.83
N GLN A 94 -9.25 -14.30 -5.59
CA GLN A 94 -9.34 -14.29 -7.04
C GLN A 94 -8.32 -15.23 -7.67
N ALA A 95 -7.07 -15.20 -7.19
CA ALA A 95 -6.02 -16.10 -7.65
C ALA A 95 -6.37 -17.57 -7.37
N VAL A 96 -6.82 -17.88 -6.14
CA VAL A 96 -7.23 -19.24 -5.76
C VAL A 96 -8.46 -19.71 -6.53
N SER A 97 -9.46 -18.83 -6.76
CA SER A 97 -10.63 -19.14 -7.57
C SER A 97 -10.24 -19.48 -9.02
N ARG A 98 -9.32 -18.73 -9.62
CA ARG A 98 -8.77 -19.02 -10.95
C ARG A 98 -8.00 -20.33 -11.00
N ILE A 99 -7.18 -20.62 -9.99
CA ILE A 99 -6.46 -21.89 -9.88
C ILE A 99 -7.44 -23.08 -9.86
N VAL A 100 -8.57 -22.95 -9.16
CA VAL A 100 -9.60 -24.00 -9.10
C VAL A 100 -10.36 -24.14 -10.43
N LEU A 101 -10.63 -23.01 -11.11
CA LEU A 101 -11.29 -23.01 -12.43
C LEU A 101 -10.44 -23.63 -13.53
N VAL A 102 -9.21 -23.15 -13.69
CA VAL A 102 -8.33 -23.48 -14.81
C VAL A 102 -7.52 -24.74 -14.50
N GLY A 103 -7.10 -24.90 -13.24
CA GLY A 103 -6.24 -25.98 -12.78
C GLY A 103 -4.81 -25.50 -12.65
N PHE A 104 -4.12 -25.95 -11.59
CA PHE A 104 -2.83 -25.41 -11.16
C PHE A 104 -1.74 -25.43 -12.26
N LYS A 105 -1.71 -26.46 -13.10
CA LYS A 105 -0.73 -26.58 -14.20
C LYS A 105 -0.91 -25.50 -15.27
N GLN A 106 -2.13 -25.33 -15.77
CA GLN A 106 -2.42 -24.32 -16.79
C GLN A 106 -2.27 -22.90 -16.25
N PHE A 107 -2.60 -22.67 -14.97
CA PHE A 107 -2.36 -21.39 -14.31
C PHE A 107 -0.87 -21.04 -14.22
N LEU A 108 -0.01 -22.01 -13.88
CA LEU A 108 1.44 -21.79 -13.83
C LEU A 108 2.04 -21.50 -15.21
N ASP A 109 1.51 -22.10 -16.26
CA ASP A 109 1.97 -21.86 -17.64
C ASP A 109 1.55 -20.46 -18.13
N GLU A 110 0.33 -20.01 -17.82
CA GLU A 110 -0.13 -18.65 -18.10
C GLU A 110 0.69 -17.59 -17.34
N GLU A 111 1.00 -17.83 -16.06
CA GLU A 111 1.83 -16.94 -15.24
C GLU A 111 3.27 -16.85 -15.76
N LYS A 112 3.85 -17.97 -16.22
CA LYS A 112 5.18 -17.95 -16.84
C LYS A 112 5.18 -17.13 -18.13
N ALA A 113 4.18 -17.31 -18.98
CA ALA A 113 4.05 -16.54 -20.22
C ALA A 113 3.92 -15.03 -19.94
N ALA A 114 3.10 -14.65 -18.94
CA ALA A 114 2.94 -13.25 -18.55
C ALA A 114 4.24 -12.63 -18.03
N ARG A 115 5.01 -13.34 -17.20
CA ARG A 115 6.31 -12.84 -16.71
C ARG A 115 7.34 -12.65 -17.82
N GLU A 116 7.30 -13.49 -18.85
CA GLU A 116 8.18 -13.36 -20.02
C GLU A 116 7.82 -12.14 -20.87
N GLU A 117 6.52 -11.83 -21.01
CA GLU A 117 6.05 -10.61 -21.67
C GLU A 117 6.43 -9.35 -20.88
N ASP A 118 6.23 -9.34 -19.57
CA ASP A 118 6.63 -8.22 -18.70
C ASP A 118 8.14 -8.00 -18.73
N ALA A 119 8.94 -9.06 -18.72
CA ALA A 119 10.39 -8.96 -18.87
C ALA A 119 10.80 -8.37 -20.23
N ARG A 120 10.01 -8.61 -21.29
CA ARG A 120 10.23 -8.01 -22.61
C ARG A 120 9.87 -6.52 -22.60
N ILE A 121 8.74 -6.15 -22.00
CA ILE A 121 8.30 -4.75 -21.88
C ILE A 121 9.29 -3.95 -21.02
N ALA A 122 9.72 -4.49 -19.88
CA ALA A 122 10.69 -3.86 -18.99
C ALA A 122 12.02 -3.55 -19.68
N LYS A 123 12.49 -4.42 -20.59
CA LYS A 123 13.69 -4.16 -21.41
C LYS A 123 13.49 -2.97 -22.37
N ILE A 124 12.31 -2.87 -22.97
CA ILE A 124 11.95 -1.76 -23.87
C ILE A 124 11.84 -0.45 -23.08
N GLU A 125 11.22 -0.48 -21.91
CA GLU A 125 11.07 0.67 -21.03
C GLU A 125 12.40 1.13 -20.44
N ALA A 126 13.29 0.23 -20.03
CA ALA A 126 14.64 0.56 -19.61
C ALA A 126 15.44 1.23 -20.74
N ALA A 127 15.30 0.75 -21.97
CA ALA A 127 15.92 1.38 -23.14
C ALA A 127 15.33 2.78 -23.43
N ARG A 128 14.02 2.97 -23.25
CA ARG A 128 13.34 4.28 -23.38
C ARG A 128 13.72 5.23 -22.24
N ALA A 129 13.87 4.74 -21.01
CA ALA A 129 14.28 5.52 -19.85
C ALA A 129 15.70 6.06 -20.02
N ARG A 130 16.65 5.23 -20.47
CA ARG A 130 18.02 5.67 -20.82
C ARG A 130 18.02 6.79 -21.86
N ARG A 131 17.14 6.72 -22.87
CA ARG A 131 16.98 7.78 -23.88
C ARG A 131 16.39 9.07 -23.30
N ARG A 132 15.44 8.97 -22.37
CA ARG A 132 14.84 10.12 -21.69
C ARG A 132 15.84 10.79 -20.74
N GLU A 133 16.65 10.04 -20.02
CA GLU A 133 17.71 10.58 -19.16
C GLU A 133 18.79 11.31 -19.96
N LEU A 134 19.19 10.78 -21.12
CA LEU A 134 20.11 11.47 -22.04
C LEU A 134 19.53 12.80 -22.54
N ARG A 135 18.23 12.84 -22.88
CA ARG A 135 17.55 14.08 -23.27
C ARG A 135 17.41 15.06 -22.11
N ARG A 136 17.08 14.57 -20.92
CA ARG A 136 16.96 15.39 -19.70
C ARG A 136 18.29 16.07 -19.33
N LYS A 137 19.40 15.33 -19.39
CA LYS A 137 20.76 15.90 -19.21
C LYS A 137 21.13 16.96 -20.24
N LEU A 138 20.53 16.92 -21.43
CA LEU A 138 20.73 17.92 -22.48
C LEU A 138 19.77 19.13 -22.37
N THR A 139 18.64 19.00 -21.66
CA THR A 139 17.56 20.00 -21.69
C THR A 139 17.27 20.66 -20.33
N GLU A 140 17.75 20.15 -19.20
CA GLU A 140 17.49 20.78 -17.90
C GLU A 140 18.53 21.88 -17.54
N PRO A 141 18.13 23.16 -17.48
CA PRO A 141 18.77 24.12 -16.59
C PRO A 141 18.45 23.76 -15.14
N LYS A 142 19.47 23.75 -14.27
CA LYS A 142 19.35 23.51 -12.82
C LYS A 142 18.36 24.49 -12.18
N SER A 143 17.14 24.06 -11.83
CA SER A 143 16.45 24.39 -10.57
C SER A 143 14.96 24.01 -10.60
N SER A 144 14.57 23.03 -9.77
CA SER A 144 13.15 22.73 -9.47
C SER A 144 13.03 22.06 -8.09
N ILE A 145 13.67 22.66 -7.09
CA ILE A 145 13.48 22.32 -5.68
C ILE A 145 12.86 23.52 -4.93
N GLY A 146 13.07 24.75 -5.42
CA GLY A 146 12.51 25.97 -4.82
C GLY A 146 10.99 26.13 -5.01
N SER A 147 10.39 25.62 -6.08
CA SER A 147 8.97 25.84 -6.39
C SER A 147 8.02 25.06 -5.46
N ALA A 148 8.39 23.83 -5.07
CA ALA A 148 7.59 23.03 -4.16
C ALA A 148 7.58 23.60 -2.73
N ILE A 149 8.71 24.17 -2.29
CA ILE A 149 8.81 24.82 -0.98
C ILE A 149 8.00 26.13 -0.97
N LEU A 150 8.04 26.91 -2.06
CA LEU A 150 7.29 28.17 -2.17
C LEU A 150 5.77 27.98 -2.09
N ILE A 151 5.25 26.93 -2.73
CA ILE A 151 3.82 26.59 -2.72
C ILE A 151 3.38 26.16 -1.31
N GLY A 152 4.21 25.37 -0.62
CA GLY A 152 3.95 24.96 0.77
C GLY A 152 3.90 26.14 1.74
N THR A 153 4.83 27.10 1.60
CA THR A 153 4.87 28.28 2.47
C THR A 153 3.69 29.23 2.24
N LEU A 154 3.25 29.42 1.00
CA LEU A 154 2.10 30.27 0.67
C LEU A 154 0.78 29.69 1.19
N ILE A 155 0.59 28.38 1.09
CA ILE A 155 -0.62 27.71 1.62
C ILE A 155 -0.65 27.79 3.15
N GLY A 156 0.51 27.57 3.81
CA GLY A 156 0.62 27.73 5.25
C GLY A 156 0.32 29.15 5.73
N PHE A 157 0.79 30.16 5.00
CA PHE A 157 0.54 31.57 5.32
C PHE A 157 -0.92 31.97 5.12
N PHE A 158 -1.59 31.43 4.09
CA PHE A 158 -3.00 31.68 3.81
C PHE A 158 -3.93 31.16 4.93
N PHE A 159 -3.65 29.96 5.45
CA PHE A 159 -4.42 29.40 6.58
C PHE A 159 -4.18 30.15 7.89
N LEU A 160 -2.97 30.68 8.10
CA LEU A 160 -2.63 31.47 9.29
C LEU A 160 -3.30 32.86 9.28
N PHE A 161 -3.54 33.42 8.10
CA PHE A 161 -4.21 34.71 7.94
C PHE A 161 -5.74 34.61 8.05
N LEU A 162 -6.33 33.46 7.71
CA LEU A 162 -7.78 33.21 7.83
C LEU A 162 -8.23 32.85 9.26
N ALA A 163 -7.28 32.51 10.13
CA ALA A 163 -7.50 32.13 11.53
C ALA A 163 -7.35 33.30 12.53
N ARG A 164 -7.31 34.54 12.03
CA ARG A 164 -7.29 35.78 12.80
C ARG A 164 -8.50 36.64 12.47
#